data_AF-X1TAT6-F1
#
_entry.id   AF-X1TAT6-F1
#
_cell.length_a   1.000
_cell.length_b   1.000
_cell.length_c   1.000
_cell.angle_alpha   90.00
_cell.angle_beta   90.00
_cell.angle_gamma   90.00
#
_symmetry.space_group_name_H-M   'P 1'
#
loop_
_entity.id
_entity.type
_entity.pdbx_description
1 polymer ?
#
loop_
_entity_poly.entity_id
_entity_poly.type
_entity_poly.pdbx_seq_one_letter_code
_entity_poly.pdbx_strand_id
1 'polypeptide(L)'
;MLFLFAAVYLGWALGANDTANVFGTGVANELISYRAAVILTAGFVIFGAIIEGPKMMDTVGQFTPLTLYTAFIAVLSAAIIVTVMTSIKLPVSTSQAILGAIAGIALSIGGWNALPREKLIKIVLCWLFTPLGAMAISVALFIILAP
;
A
#
# COMPACT_ATOMS: atom_id res chain seq x y z
N MET A 1 -20.37 7.98 9.57
CA MET A 1 -19.73 6.82 10.23
C MET A 1 -19.41 5.69 9.26
N LEU A 2 -20.34 5.27 8.39
CA LEU A 2 -20.09 4.20 7.42
C LEU A 2 -18.84 4.44 6.54
N PHE A 3 -18.63 5.65 6.05
CA PHE A 3 -17.47 5.96 5.20
C PHE A 3 -16.11 5.81 5.93
N LEU A 4 -16.06 6.12 7.22
CA LEU A 4 -14.86 5.96 8.05
C LEU A 4 -14.56 4.49 8.34
N PHE A 5 -15.58 3.64 8.38
CA PHE A 5 -15.40 2.22 8.63
C PHE A 5 -14.49 1.57 7.58
N ALA A 6 -14.69 1.86 6.29
CA ALA A 6 -13.81 1.32 5.24
C ALA A 6 -12.37 1.78 5.40
N ALA A 7 -12.15 3.05 5.76
CA ALA A 7 -10.81 3.59 5.98
C ALA A 7 -10.11 2.92 7.18
N VAL A 8 -10.81 2.75 8.30
CA VAL A 8 -10.30 2.03 9.47
C VAL A 8 -10.01 0.57 9.13
N TYR A 9 -10.89 -0.07 8.37
CA TYR A 9 -10.70 -1.46 7.96
C TYR A 9 -9.50 -1.63 7.04
N LEU A 10 -9.31 -0.75 6.05
CA LEU A 10 -8.12 -0.74 5.21
C LEU A 10 -6.86 -0.48 6.05
N GLY A 11 -6.90 0.43 7.02
CA GLY A 11 -5.77 0.70 7.92
C GLY A 11 -5.36 -0.54 8.73
N TRP A 12 -6.33 -1.30 9.23
CA TRP A 12 -6.06 -2.58 9.90
C TRP A 12 -5.49 -3.63 8.93
N ALA A 13 -6.08 -3.78 7.74
CA ALA A 13 -5.60 -4.72 6.72
C ALA A 13 -4.18 -4.40 6.26
N LEU A 14 -3.86 -3.11 6.09
CA LEU A 14 -2.53 -2.60 5.76
C LEU A 14 -1.53 -2.96 6.86
N GLY A 15 -1.86 -2.67 8.12
CA GLY A 15 -1.00 -3.05 9.24
C GLY A 15 -0.74 -4.56 9.30
N ALA A 16 -1.77 -5.38 9.09
CA ALA A 16 -1.64 -6.83 9.09
C ALA A 16 -0.77 -7.36 7.94
N ASN A 17 -0.84 -6.76 6.75
CA ASN A 17 -0.06 -7.17 5.60
C ASN A 17 1.39 -6.65 5.63
N ASP A 18 1.57 -5.36 5.94
CA ASP A 18 2.83 -4.65 5.70
C ASP A 18 3.81 -4.71 6.88
N THR A 19 3.38 -5.09 8.09
CA THR A 19 4.28 -5.21 9.26
C THR A 19 5.40 -6.23 9.00
N ALA A 20 5.10 -7.30 8.28
CA ALA A 20 6.08 -8.33 7.91
C ALA A 20 7.19 -7.77 6.99
N ASN A 21 6.90 -6.75 6.19
CA ASN A 21 7.87 -6.16 5.25
C ASN A 21 8.99 -5.39 5.97
N VAL A 22 8.72 -4.85 7.17
CA VAL A 22 9.68 -4.03 7.93
C VAL A 22 10.41 -4.86 8.98
N PHE A 23 9.66 -5.61 9.81
CA PHE A 23 10.22 -6.33 10.96
C PHE A 23 10.26 -7.85 10.76
N GLY A 24 9.86 -8.38 9.61
CA GLY A 24 9.79 -9.82 9.38
C GLY A 24 11.11 -10.54 9.61
N THR A 25 12.21 -10.02 9.05
CA THR A 25 13.55 -10.59 9.22
C THR A 25 14.08 -10.42 10.64
N GLY A 26 13.84 -9.27 11.28
CA GLY A 26 14.27 -9.01 12.65
C GLY A 26 13.57 -9.91 13.67
N VAL A 27 12.27 -10.14 13.52
CA VAL A 27 11.50 -11.05 14.38
C VAL A 27 11.87 -12.50 14.11
N ALA A 28 12.07 -12.89 12.84
CA ALA A 28 12.44 -14.26 12.48
C ALA A 28 13.83 -14.69 13.00
N ASN A 29 14.76 -13.74 13.15
CA ASN A 29 16.09 -13.98 13.73
C ASN A 29 16.15 -13.66 15.24
N GLU A 30 14.99 -13.50 15.90
CA GLU A 30 14.88 -13.21 17.33
C GLU A 30 15.62 -11.93 17.79
N LEU A 31 15.95 -11.03 16.86
CA LEU A 31 16.62 -9.76 17.15
C LEU A 31 15.68 -8.76 17.84
N ILE A 32 14.38 -8.86 17.57
CA ILE A 32 13.34 -8.04 18.19
C ILE A 32 12.12 -8.88 18.53
N SER A 33 11.52 -8.63 19.70
CA SER A 33 10.27 -9.31 20.08
C SER A 33 9.11 -8.91 19.18
N TYR A 34 8.19 -9.84 18.92
CA TYR A 34 6.97 -9.58 18.15
C TYR A 34 6.17 -8.39 18.70
N ARG A 35 6.04 -8.28 20.03
CA ARG A 35 5.32 -7.17 20.67
C ARG A 35 5.98 -5.81 20.40
N ALA A 36 7.30 -5.74 20.48
CA ALA A 36 8.03 -4.50 20.21
C ALA A 36 7.90 -4.10 18.73
N ALA A 37 8.01 -5.05 17.80
CA ALA A 37 7.83 -4.81 16.37
C ALA A 37 6.44 -4.23 16.05
N VAL A 38 5.37 -4.77 16.63
CA VAL A 38 3.99 -4.27 16.44
C VAL A 38 3.83 -2.85 16.96
N ILE A 39 4.31 -2.55 18.17
CA ILE A 39 4.18 -1.22 18.79
C ILE A 39 4.95 -0.17 17.98
N LEU A 40 6.19 -0.48 17.58
CA LEU A 40 7.00 0.42 16.75
C LEU A 40 6.32 0.67 15.40
N THR A 41 5.85 -0.39 14.74
CA THR A 41 5.17 -0.26 13.45
C THR A 41 3.93 0.62 13.56
N ALA A 42 3.08 0.40 14.58
CA ALA A 42 1.88 1.21 14.77
C ALA A 42 2.19 2.71 14.93
N GLY A 43 3.21 3.05 15.74
CA GLY A 43 3.62 4.45 15.94
C GLY A 43 4.17 5.09 14.67
N PHE A 44 5.11 4.43 13.99
CA PHE A 44 5.76 4.99 12.80
C PHE A 44 4.85 5.02 11.57
N VAL A 45 3.90 4.08 11.44
CA VAL A 45 2.89 4.14 10.37
C VAL A 45 1.98 5.35 10.53
N ILE A 46 1.52 5.66 11.75
CA ILE A 46 0.72 6.86 12.01
C ILE A 46 1.54 8.13 11.69
N PHE A 47 2.78 8.17 12.14
CA PHE A 47 3.66 9.31 11.88
C PHE A 47 3.92 9.53 10.38
N GLY A 48 4.25 8.46 9.66
CA GLY A 48 4.43 8.49 8.21
C GLY A 48 3.16 8.89 7.46
N ALA A 49 1.99 8.41 7.90
CA ALA A 49 0.71 8.79 7.31
C ALA A 49 0.41 10.28 7.47
N ILE A 50 0.80 10.91 8.58
CA ILE A 50 0.63 12.36 8.79
C ILE A 50 1.55 13.18 7.87
N ILE A 51 2.81 12.75 7.69
CA ILE A 51 3.81 13.51 6.93
C ILE A 51 3.66 13.32 5.41
N GLU A 52 3.53 12.08 4.97
CA GLU A 52 3.57 11.71 3.54
C GLU A 52 2.18 11.39 2.97
N GLY A 53 1.17 11.19 3.82
CA GLY A 53 -0.20 10.91 3.38
C GLY A 53 -0.80 11.95 2.43
N PRO A 54 -0.61 13.28 2.63
CA PRO A 54 -1.13 14.29 1.72
C PRO A 54 -0.66 14.14 0.27
N LYS A 55 0.62 13.80 0.05
CA LYS A 55 1.18 13.62 -1.30
C LYS A 55 0.53 12.45 -2.04
N MET A 56 0.22 11.38 -1.31
CA MET A 56 -0.51 10.23 -1.85
C MET A 56 -1.94 10.63 -2.21
N MET A 57 -2.60 11.39 -1.35
CA MET A 57 -3.96 11.89 -1.61
C MET A 57 -4.03 12.78 -2.84
N ASP A 58 -3.04 13.64 -3.07
CA ASP A 58 -2.94 14.46 -4.28
C ASP A 58 -2.80 13.61 -5.54
N THR A 59 -1.99 12.56 -5.47
CA THR A 59 -1.80 11.62 -6.59
C THR A 59 -3.10 10.89 -6.94
N VAL A 60 -3.84 10.44 -5.92
CA VAL A 60 -5.14 9.78 -6.09
C VAL A 60 -6.22 10.74 -6.60
N GLY A 61 -6.30 11.96 -6.06
CA GLY A 61 -7.27 12.97 -6.49
C GLY A 61 -7.06 13.42 -7.94
N GLN A 62 -5.82 13.38 -8.41
CA GLN A 62 -5.49 13.62 -9.81
C GLN A 62 -5.82 12.44 -10.73
N PHE A 63 -6.08 11.24 -10.21
CA PHE A 63 -6.23 10.03 -11.00
C PHE A 63 -7.63 9.91 -11.60
N THR A 64 -8.66 10.07 -10.78
CA THR A 64 -10.05 10.14 -11.22
C THR A 64 -10.86 10.98 -10.24
N PRO A 65 -11.87 11.75 -10.69
CA PRO A 65 -12.76 12.46 -9.77
C PRO A 65 -13.54 11.44 -8.94
N LEU A 66 -13.24 11.36 -7.65
CA LEU A 66 -13.91 10.47 -6.71
C LEU A 66 -14.95 11.24 -5.92
N THR A 67 -16.18 10.75 -5.95
CA THR A 67 -17.20 11.09 -4.96
C THR A 67 -16.92 10.34 -3.65
N LEU A 68 -17.50 10.79 -2.53
CA LEU A 68 -17.39 10.10 -1.25
C LEU A 68 -17.87 8.64 -1.33
N TYR A 69 -18.89 8.37 -2.14
CA TYR A 69 -19.44 7.03 -2.34
C TYR A 69 -18.47 6.12 -3.11
N THR A 70 -17.91 6.61 -4.22
CA THR A 70 -16.92 5.86 -5.00
C THR A 70 -15.63 5.65 -4.23
N ALA A 71 -15.17 6.64 -3.45
CA ALA A 71 -14.00 6.51 -2.59
C ALA A 71 -14.22 5.42 -1.53
N PHE A 72 -15.40 5.39 -0.91
CA PHE A 72 -15.76 4.32 0.03
C PHE A 72 -15.72 2.94 -0.59
N ILE A 73 -16.31 2.77 -1.78
CA ILE A 73 -16.26 1.49 -2.51
C ILE A 73 -14.80 1.10 -2.81
N ALA A 74 -13.99 2.04 -3.30
CA ALA A 74 -12.58 1.77 -3.63
C ALA A 74 -11.81 1.26 -2.41
N VAL A 75 -11.93 1.96 -1.29
CA VAL A 75 -11.25 1.66 -0.02
C VAL A 75 -11.76 0.34 0.56
N LEU A 76 -13.07 0.09 0.51
CA LEU A 76 -13.65 -1.16 0.99
C LEU A 76 -13.21 -2.36 0.14
N SER A 77 -13.24 -2.24 -1.19
CA SER A 77 -12.76 -3.27 -2.10
C SER A 77 -11.28 -3.58 -1.89
N ALA A 78 -10.45 -2.56 -1.72
CA ALA A 78 -9.03 -2.71 -1.41
C ALA A 78 -8.82 -3.40 -0.05
N ALA A 79 -9.58 -3.03 0.98
CA ALA A 79 -9.49 -3.64 2.30
C ALA A 79 -9.85 -5.14 2.24
N ILE A 80 -10.95 -5.49 1.57
CA ILE A 80 -11.39 -6.88 1.42
C ILE A 80 -10.32 -7.72 0.74
N ILE A 81 -9.81 -7.29 -0.41
CA ILE A 81 -8.82 -8.10 -1.15
C ILE A 81 -7.52 -8.26 -0.37
N VAL A 82 -7.04 -7.20 0.28
CA VAL A 82 -5.84 -7.24 1.13
C VAL A 82 -6.05 -8.20 2.30
N THR A 83 -7.20 -8.15 2.97
CA THR A 83 -7.51 -9.07 4.08
C THR A 83 -7.59 -10.51 3.63
N VAL A 84 -8.24 -10.79 2.49
CA VAL A 84 -8.32 -12.15 1.93
C VAL A 84 -6.92 -12.68 1.63
N MET A 85 -6.09 -11.91 0.92
CA MET A 85 -4.73 -12.29 0.57
C MET A 85 -3.84 -12.49 1.81
N THR A 86 -3.97 -11.61 2.80
CA THR A 86 -3.26 -11.72 4.09
C THR A 86 -3.68 -12.97 4.86
N SER A 87 -4.96 -13.33 4.82
CA SER A 87 -5.51 -14.51 5.50
C SER A 87 -4.98 -15.82 4.90
N ILE A 88 -4.73 -15.85 3.60
CA ILE A 88 -4.05 -16.96 2.91
C ILE A 88 -2.51 -16.84 2.92
N LYS A 89 -1.97 -15.92 3.73
CA LYS A 89 -0.52 -15.70 3.94
C LYS A 89 0.25 -15.27 2.69
N LEU A 90 -0.44 -14.62 1.73
CA LEU A 90 0.21 -14.03 0.57
C LEU A 90 0.50 -12.54 0.83
N PRO A 91 1.78 -12.11 0.77
CA PRO A 91 2.11 -10.69 0.82
C PRO A 91 1.62 -10.02 -0.47
N VAL A 92 0.96 -8.88 -0.35
CA VAL A 92 0.35 -8.20 -1.50
C VAL A 92 0.53 -6.69 -1.40
N SER A 93 0.63 -6.01 -2.53
CA SER A 93 0.76 -4.56 -2.52
C SER A 93 -0.58 -3.87 -2.24
N THR A 94 -0.69 -3.24 -1.07
CA THR A 94 -1.83 -2.39 -0.69
C THR A 94 -2.01 -1.21 -1.65
N SER A 95 -0.91 -0.65 -2.15
CA SER A 95 -0.89 0.42 -3.16
C SER A 95 -1.51 -0.04 -4.49
N GLN A 96 -1.21 -1.26 -4.95
CA GLN A 96 -1.83 -1.82 -6.16
C GLN A 96 -3.31 -2.12 -5.95
N ALA A 97 -3.68 -2.61 -4.76
CA ALA A 97 -5.08 -2.90 -4.43
C ALA A 97 -5.96 -1.63 -4.52
N ILE A 98 -5.53 -0.52 -3.91
CA ILE A 98 -6.32 0.73 -3.93
C ILE A 98 -6.36 1.38 -5.32
N LEU A 99 -5.22 1.45 -6.03
CA LEU A 99 -5.17 2.02 -7.38
C LEU A 99 -5.93 1.16 -8.39
N GLY A 100 -5.91 -0.16 -8.24
CA GLY A 100 -6.72 -1.09 -9.01
C GLY A 100 -8.22 -0.89 -8.78
N ALA A 101 -8.64 -0.69 -7.53
CA ALA A 101 -10.04 -0.40 -7.21
C ALA A 101 -10.51 0.95 -7.81
N ILE A 102 -9.66 1.99 -7.73
CA ILE A 102 -9.93 3.30 -8.35
C ILE A 102 -10.00 3.19 -9.88
N ALA A 103 -9.09 2.43 -10.50
CA ALA A 103 -9.13 2.18 -11.94
C ALA A 103 -10.41 1.42 -12.34
N GLY A 104 -10.86 0.46 -11.52
CA GLY A 104 -12.14 -0.24 -11.72
C GLY A 104 -13.35 0.69 -11.69
N ILE A 105 -13.35 1.69 -10.79
CA ILE A 105 -14.38 2.73 -10.74
C ILE A 105 -14.33 3.63 -11.97
N ALA A 106 -13.14 4.04 -12.41
CA ALA A 106 -13.01 4.85 -13.61
C ALA A 106 -13.57 4.10 -14.84
N LEU A 107 -13.23 2.81 -14.96
CA LEU A 107 -13.76 1.95 -16.02
C LEU A 107 -15.28 1.77 -15.96
N SER A 108 -15.87 1.66 -14.77
CA SER A 108 -17.32 1.48 -14.65
C SER A 108 -18.12 2.74 -14.99
N ILE A 109 -17.53 3.94 -14.83
CA ILE A 109 -18.20 5.21 -15.12
C ILE A 109 -18.07 5.61 -16.60
N GLY A 110 -16.88 5.48 -17.20
CA GLY A 110 -16.61 6.01 -18.54
C GLY A 110 -15.79 5.10 -19.45
N GLY A 111 -15.68 3.82 -19.10
CA GLY A 111 -14.93 2.83 -19.86
C GLY A 111 -13.44 3.16 -20.00
N TRP A 112 -12.82 2.64 -21.05
CA TRP A 112 -11.37 2.77 -21.30
C TRP A 112 -10.87 4.21 -21.51
N ASN A 113 -11.77 5.15 -21.76
CA ASN A 113 -11.45 6.56 -21.96
C ASN A 113 -11.37 7.34 -20.64
N ALA A 114 -11.99 6.84 -19.58
CA ALA A 114 -11.94 7.46 -18.25
C ALA A 114 -10.64 7.14 -17.48
N LEU A 115 -9.82 6.20 -17.96
CA LEU A 115 -8.55 5.86 -17.33
C LEU A 115 -7.47 6.89 -17.66
N PRO A 116 -6.74 7.43 -16.66
CA PRO A 116 -5.64 8.36 -16.90
C PRO A 116 -4.39 7.61 -17.38
N ARG A 117 -4.35 7.26 -18.67
CA ARG A 117 -3.34 6.36 -19.27
C ARG A 117 -1.91 6.79 -18.98
N GLU A 118 -1.60 8.07 -19.13
CA GLU A 118 -0.26 8.59 -18.86
C GLU A 118 0.18 8.40 -17.40
N LYS A 119 -0.73 8.65 -16.45
CA LYS A 119 -0.47 8.47 -15.01
C LYS A 119 -0.34 7.00 -14.66
N LEU A 120 -1.21 6.15 -15.22
CA LEU A 120 -1.14 4.71 -15.09
C LEU A 120 0.21 4.16 -15.55
N ILE A 121 0.67 4.56 -16.73
CA ILE A 121 1.96 4.13 -17.26
C ILE A 121 3.08 4.55 -16.31
N LYS A 122 3.09 5.79 -15.83
CA LYS A 122 4.10 6.26 -14.86
C LYS A 122 4.09 5.43 -13.57
N ILE A 123 2.92 5.10 -13.03
CA ILE A 123 2.77 4.27 -11.83
C ILE A 123 3.29 2.84 -12.09
N VAL A 124 2.90 2.23 -13.21
CA VAL A 124 3.33 0.87 -13.58
C VAL A 124 4.84 0.81 -13.78
N LEU A 125 5.42 1.81 -14.44
CA LEU A 125 6.88 1.92 -14.57
C LEU A 125 7.54 2.06 -13.20
N CYS A 126 6.99 2.89 -12.30
CA CYS A 126 7.47 3.01 -10.93
C CYS A 126 7.44 1.66 -10.20
N TRP A 127 6.36 0.90 -10.31
CA TRP A 127 6.25 -0.44 -9.71
C TRP A 127 7.25 -1.45 -10.28
N LEU A 128 7.62 -1.32 -11.56
CA LEU A 128 8.62 -2.18 -12.19
C LEU A 128 10.04 -1.80 -11.74
N PHE A 129 10.36 -0.51 -11.68
CA PHE A 129 11.71 -0.03 -11.37
C PHE A 129 12.03 0.00 -9.88
N THR A 130 11.05 0.17 -9.01
CA THR A 130 11.28 0.26 -7.55
C THR A 130 11.94 -1.01 -6.98
N PRO A 131 11.48 -2.24 -7.29
CA PRO A 131 12.14 -3.46 -6.85
C PRO A 131 13.57 -3.61 -7.38
N LEU A 132 13.81 -3.20 -8.63
CA LEU A 132 15.15 -3.23 -9.24
C LEU A 132 16.11 -2.27 -8.54
N GLY A 133 15.64 -1.06 -8.21
CA GLY A 133 16.41 -0.09 -7.43
C GLY A 133 16.70 -0.60 -6.01
N ALA A 134 15.69 -1.15 -5.34
CA ALA A 134 15.84 -1.74 -4.01
C ALA A 134 16.85 -2.91 -4.02
N MET A 135 16.79 -3.77 -5.04
CA MET A 135 17.74 -4.87 -5.23
C MET A 135 19.18 -4.36 -5.43
N ALA A 136 19.38 -3.37 -6.30
CA ALA A 136 20.71 -2.80 -6.54
C ALA A 136 21.32 -2.18 -5.26
N ILE A 137 20.52 -1.41 -4.51
CA ILE A 137 20.95 -0.81 -3.23
C ILE A 137 21.25 -1.91 -2.21
N SER A 138 20.38 -2.92 -2.09
CA SER A 138 20.56 -4.02 -1.16
C SER A 138 21.84 -4.82 -1.43
N VAL A 139 22.14 -5.12 -2.69
CA VAL A 139 23.38 -5.81 -3.08
C VAL A 139 24.60 -4.94 -2.79
N ALA A 140 24.55 -3.65 -3.11
CA ALA A 140 25.65 -2.73 -2.82
C ALA A 140 25.94 -2.65 -1.31
N LEU A 141 24.91 -2.50 -0.49
CA LEU A 141 25.05 -2.51 0.96
C LEU A 141 25.59 -3.84 1.48
N PHE A 142 25.12 -4.97 0.93
CA PHE A 142 25.62 -6.29 1.31
C PHE A 142 27.12 -6.42 1.04
N ILE A 143 27.60 -6.03 -0.14
CA ILE A 143 29.04 -6.11 -0.47
C ILE A 143 29.89 -5.23 0.45
N ILE A 144 29.38 -4.07 0.87
CA ILE A 144 30.12 -3.13 1.74
C ILE A 144 30.16 -3.62 3.19
N LEU A 145 29.06 -4.19 3.68
CA LEU A 145 28.88 -4.57 5.09
C LEU A 145 29.22 -6.04 5.38
N ALA A 146 29.25 -6.89 4.34
CA ALA A 146 29.61 -8.28 4.50
C ALA A 146 31.09 -8.39 4.95
N PRO A 147 31.37 -9.16 6.01
CA PRO A 147 32.74 -9.39 6.48
C PRO A 147 33.57 -10.18 5.48
#